data_AF-A0A2V7L0L0-F1
#
_entry.id   AF-A0A2V7L0L0-F1
#
_cell.length_a   1.000
_cell.length_b   1.000
_cell.length_c   1.000
_cell.angle_alpha   90.00
_cell.angle_beta   90.00
_cell.angle_gamma   90.00
#
_symmetry.space_group_name_H-M   'P 1'
#
loop_
_entity.id
_entity.type
_entity.pdbx_description
1 polymer ?
#
loop_
_entity_poly.entity_id
_entity_poly.type
_entity_poly.pdbx_seq_one_letter_code
_entity_poly.pdbx_strand_id
1 'polypeptide(L)' 'MGLDLRIPLGTLFALIGVLLAMYGGATLGEPGTAPTGVPIDLVWGLVLVAFGIAMLALARRARRTAKPDAEHRSRVP' A
#
# COMPACT_ATOMS: atom_id res chain seq x y z
N MET A 1 -22.84 3.32 6.26
CA MET A 1 -21.51 3.77 6.70
C MET A 1 -20.53 3.34 5.62
N GLY A 2 -20.19 4.24 4.69
CA GLY A 2 -19.29 3.89 3.59
C GLY A 2 -17.91 3.58 4.15
N LEU A 3 -17.53 2.31 4.15
CA LEU A 3 -16.16 1.92 4.47
C LEU A 3 -15.27 2.55 3.38
N ASP A 4 -14.34 3.42 3.76
CA ASP A 4 -13.36 3.96 2.83
C ASP A 4 -12.48 2.82 2.32
N LEU A 5 -12.86 2.21 1.19
CA LEU A 5 -12.15 1.06 0.58
C LEU A 5 -10.67 1.34 0.34
N ARG A 6 -10.27 2.61 0.24
CA ARG A 6 -8.89 3.04 0.06
C ARG A 6 -7.95 2.52 1.15
N ILE A 7 -8.44 2.39 2.39
CA ILE A 7 -7.64 1.88 3.52
C ILE A 7 -7.44 0.37 3.47
N PRO A 8 -8.49 -0.49 3.43
CA PRO A 8 -8.29 -1.93 3.36
C PRO A 8 -7.57 -2.33 2.08
N LEU A 9 -7.85 -1.69 0.94
CA LEU A 9 -7.18 -1.97 -0.32
C LEU A 9 -5.69 -1.63 -0.28
N GLY A 10 -5.32 -0.43 0.19
CA GLY A 10 -3.90 -0.03 0.31
C GLY A 10 -3.12 -0.89 1.31
N THR A 11 -3.78 -1.36 2.38
CA THR A 11 -3.16 -2.24 3.37
C THR A 11 -2.91 -3.64 2.81
N LEU A 12 -3.87 -4.19 2.05
CA LEU A 12 -3.74 -5.47 1.38
C LEU A 12 -2.58 -5.46 0.35
N PHE A 13 -2.53 -4.43 -0.51
CA PHE A 13 -1.46 -4.29 -1.49
C PHE A 13 -0.08 -4.16 -0.84
N ALA A 14 0.03 -3.39 0.25
CA ALA A 14 1.28 -3.28 1.00
C ALA A 14 1.71 -4.63 1.62
N LEU A 15 0.78 -5.37 2.23
CA LEU A 15 1.06 -6.69 2.83
C LEU A 15 1.52 -7.70 1.78
N ILE A 16 0.77 -7.82 0.68
CA ILE A 16 1.11 -8.76 -0.41
C ILE A 16 2.44 -8.37 -1.05
N GLY A 17 2.68 -7.07 -1.29
CA GLY A 17 3.95 -6.59 -1.83
C GLY A 17 5.13 -6.92 -0.91
N VAL A 18 4.99 -6.72 0.40
CA VAL A 18 6.06 -7.06 1.37
C VAL A 18 6.34 -8.56 1.36
N LEU A 19 5.29 -9.38 1.36
CA LEU A 19 5.45 -10.83 1.32
C LEU A 19 6.14 -11.29 0.04
N LEU A 20 5.75 -10.74 -1.11
CA LEU A 20 6.33 -11.07 -2.41
C LEU A 20 7.79 -10.57 -2.53
N ALA A 21 8.10 -9.38 -2.00
CA ALA A 21 9.46 -8.86 -1.97
C ALA A 21 10.37 -9.71 -1.06
N MET A 22 9.88 -10.16 0.09
CA MET A 22 10.61 -11.10 0.96
C MET A 22 10.82 -12.44 0.28
N TYR A 23 9.79 -12.97 -0.39
CA TYR A 23 9.91 -14.21 -1.16
C TYR A 23 10.96 -14.11 -2.26
N GLY A 24 10.86 -13.08 -3.12
CA GLY A 24 11.85 -12.84 -4.17
C GLY A 24 13.26 -12.63 -3.64
N GLY A 25 13.40 -11.99 -2.47
CA GLY A 25 14.69 -11.79 -1.80
C GLY A 25 15.27 -13.08 -1.23
N ALA A 26 14.43 -13.97 -0.70
CA ALA A 26 14.83 -15.27 -0.20
C ALA A 26 15.22 -16.24 -1.32
N THR A 27 14.57 -16.15 -2.49
CA THR A 27 14.84 -16.99 -3.66
C THR A 27 15.89 -16.40 -4.61
N LEU A 28 16.54 -15.30 -4.20
CA LEU A 28 17.51 -14.57 -5.00
C LEU A 28 18.78 -15.40 -5.21
N GLY A 29 18.96 -15.94 -6.42
CA GLY A 29 20.12 -16.75 -6.78
C GLY A 29 19.90 -18.27 -6.65
N GLU A 30 18.68 -18.73 -6.33
CA GLU A 30 18.37 -20.15 -6.41
C GLU A 30 18.31 -20.62 -7.89
N PRO A 31 19.03 -21.69 -8.26
CA PRO A 31 18.96 -22.25 -9.60
C PRO A 31 17.56 -22.84 -9.85
N GLY A 32 16.71 -22.11 -10.58
CA GLY A 32 15.37 -22.57 -10.99
C GLY A 32 14.26 -21.54 -10.82
N THR A 33 14.47 -20.49 -10.03
CA THR A 33 13.45 -19.44 -9.77
C THR A 33 13.54 -18.26 -10.73
N ALA A 34 14.64 -18.13 -11.47
CA ALA A 34 14.84 -17.09 -12.49
C ALA A 34 15.26 -17.69 -13.84
N PRO A 35 14.31 -18.17 -14.67
CA PRO A 35 14.61 -18.72 -16.00
C PRO A 35 15.31 -17.72 -16.93
N THR A 36 15.11 -16.42 -16.70
CA THR A 36 15.64 -15.30 -17.49
C THR A 36 16.74 -14.51 -16.75
N GLY A 37 17.13 -14.94 -15.54
CA GLY A 37 18.13 -14.23 -14.72
C GLY A 37 17.62 -12.96 -14.02
N VAL A 38 16.36 -12.57 -14.23
CA VAL A 38 15.71 -11.46 -13.53
C VAL A 38 14.82 -12.01 -12.41
N PRO A 39 14.99 -11.56 -11.16
CA PRO A 39 14.16 -12.00 -10.03
C PRO A 39 12.80 -11.28 -10.07
N ILE A 40 11.89 -11.82 -10.89
CA ILE A 40 10.60 -11.20 -11.23
C ILE A 40 9.71 -10.95 -10.00
N ASP A 41 9.73 -11.87 -9.04
CA ASP A 41 8.99 -11.76 -7.78
C ASP A 41 9.48 -10.57 -6.95
N LEU A 42 10.79 -10.33 -6.95
CA LEU A 42 11.41 -9.23 -6.22
C LEU A 42 11.06 -7.87 -6.86
N VAL A 43 11.11 -7.80 -8.19
CA VAL A 43 10.75 -6.58 -8.95
C VAL A 43 9.27 -6.24 -8.74
N TRP A 44 8.37 -7.19 -8.95
CA TRP A 44 6.93 -6.97 -8.76
C TRP A 44 6.56 -6.76 -7.30
N GLY A 45 7.23 -7.45 -6.36
CA GLY A 45 7.08 -7.23 -4.93
C GLY A 45 7.40 -5.78 -4.57
N LEU A 46 8.53 -5.24 -5.05
CA LEU A 46 8.92 -3.86 -4.80
C LEU A 46 7.93 -2.85 -5.41
N VAL A 47 7.43 -3.10 -6.62
CA VAL A 47 6.40 -2.28 -7.28
C VAL A 47 5.11 -2.27 -6.45
N LEU A 48 4.65 -3.43 -5.96
CA LEU A 48 3.46 -3.56 -5.11
C LEU A 48 3.62 -2.84 -3.77
N VAL A 49 4.80 -2.93 -3.14
CA VAL A 49 5.12 -2.19 -1.90
C VAL A 49 5.05 -0.68 -2.15
N ALA A 50 5.71 -0.19 -3.21
CA ALA A 50 5.71 1.23 -3.55
C ALA A 50 4.28 1.75 -3.79
N PHE A 51 3.47 0.98 -4.52
CA PHE A 51 2.07 1.29 -4.77
C PHE A 51 1.22 1.31 -3.49
N GLY A 52 1.35 0.28 -2.64
CA GLY A 52 0.64 0.20 -1.35
C GLY A 52 0.98 1.37 -0.42
N ILE A 53 2.26 1.73 -0.32
CA ILE A 53 2.73 2.89 0.45
C ILE A 53 2.12 4.19 -0.10
N ALA A 54 2.11 4.38 -1.42
CA ALA A 54 1.52 5.56 -2.06
C ALA A 54 0.02 5.69 -1.74
N MET A 55 -0.73 4.59 -1.80
CA MET A 55 -2.15 4.57 -1.40
C MET A 55 -2.35 4.91 0.08
N LEU A 56 -1.55 4.34 0.98
CA LEU A 56 -1.59 4.61 2.42
C LEU A 56 -1.27 6.08 2.72
N ALA A 57 -0.28 6.67 2.03
CA ALA A 57 0.07 8.08 2.13
C ALA A 57 -1.10 8.99 1.69
N LEU A 58 -1.72 8.69 0.55
CA LEU A 58 -2.88 9.43 0.04
C LEU A 58 -4.08 9.30 0.99
N ALA A 59 -4.25 8.13 1.61
CA ALA A 59 -5.32 7.91 2.57
C ALA A 59 -5.11 8.62 3.90
N ARG A 60 -3.87 8.74 4.37
CA ARG A 60 -3.51 9.62 5.50
C ARG A 60 -3.76 11.09 5.16
N ARG A 61 -3.44 11.53 3.94
CA ARG A 61 -3.69 12.91 3.48
C ARG A 61 -5.18 13.26 3.47
N ALA A 62 -6.01 12.41 2.87
CA ALA A 62 -7.45 12.65 2.79
C ALA A 62 -8.15 12.72 4.17
N ARG A 63 -7.69 11.94 5.16
CA ARG A 63 -8.21 12.06 6.54
C ARG A 63 -7.86 13.39 7.22
N ARG A 64 -6.75 14.02 6.84
CA ARG A 64 -6.35 15.32 7.38
C ARG A 64 -7.17 16.47 6.81
N THR A 65 -7.65 16.36 5.56
CA THR A 65 -8.49 17.38 4.92
C THR A 65 -9.95 17.33 5.38
N ALA A 66 -10.43 16.17 5.84
CA ALA A 66 -11.82 15.97 6.27
C ALA A 66 -12.18 16.55 7.67
N LYS A 67 -11.28 17.27 8.32
CA LYS A 67 -11.53 18.00 9.57
C LYS A 67 -11.04 19.43 9.34
N PRO A 68 -11.93 20.40 9.05
CA PRO A 68 -12.48 21.22 10.13
C PRO A 68 -13.84 21.93 9.81
N ASP A 69 -14.95 21.20 9.61
CA ASP A 69 -16.28 21.86 9.44
C ASP A 69 -17.24 21.64 10.62
N ALA A 70 -16.88 20.79 11.58
CA ALA A 70 -17.71 20.51 12.76
C ALA A 70 -17.72 21.68 13.77
N GLU A 71 -16.81 22.65 13.66
CA GLU A 71 -16.72 23.79 14.59
C GLU A 71 -17.63 24.98 14.17
N HIS A 72 -18.10 25.03 12.92
CA HIS A 72 -18.94 26.14 12.45
C HIS A 72 -20.44 25.95 12.79
N ARG A 73 -20.88 24.72 13.06
CA ARG A 73 -22.30 24.42 13.38
C ARG A 73 -22.65 24.61 14.87
N SER A 74 -21.65 24.74 15.75
CA SER A 74 -21.85 25.02 17.18
C SER A 74 -21.86 26.51 17.53
N ARG A 75 -21.74 27.41 16.53
CA ARG A 75 -21.72 28.87 16.71
C ARG A 75 -22.99 29.58 16.24
N VAL A 76 -24.04 28.85 15.85
CA VAL A 76 -25.32 29.47 15.47
C VAL A 76 -26.33 29.23 16.61
N PRO A 77 -26.60 30.25 17.45
CA PRO A 77 -27.61 30.20 18.50
C PRO A 77 -29.04 30.24 17.94
#